data_AF-A0A3M1LI13-F1
#
_entry.id   AF-A0A3M1LI13-F1
#
_cell.length_a   1.000
_cell.length_b   1.000
_cell.length_c   1.000
_cell.angle_alpha   90.00
_cell.angle_beta   90.00
_cell.angle_gamma   90.00
#
_symmetry.space_group_name_H-M   'P 1'
#
loop_
_entity.id
_entity.type
_entity.pdbx_description
1 polymer ?
#
loop_
_entity_poly.entity_id
_entity_poly.type
_entity_poly.pdbx_seq_one_letter_code
_entity_poly.pdbx_strand_id
1 'polypeptide(L)'
;MSEEKIILRTLVRRHLADTITPVAAYLKLRDQFRHPVLLESNDFASAESTFSYIGLEPLASFEARNGTLRTTLPSGAEHRETLQNWNELPRRMKAFIDRFQVEEKQFAGAVNGFFGHTAFDGVQYFDTLRFDPAKRRFDLPDLHYCFYRFIIAFNHFQQELYLLENVPEGEQSELDR
;
A
#
# COMPACT_ATOMS: atom_id res chain seq x y z
N MET A 1 10.66 3.07 -23.81
CA MET A 1 11.34 1.92 -23.18
C MET A 1 10.28 1.22 -22.36
N SER A 2 10.00 -0.07 -22.57
CA SER A 2 9.02 -0.79 -21.77
C SER A 2 9.58 -0.93 -20.36
N GLU A 3 8.92 -0.35 -19.36
CA GLU A 3 9.27 -0.56 -17.96
C GLU A 3 9.12 -2.05 -17.61
N GLU A 4 10.10 -2.58 -16.90
CA GLU A 4 10.13 -3.99 -16.49
C GLU A 4 8.89 -4.32 -15.63
N LYS A 5 8.23 -5.43 -15.98
CA LYS A 5 7.09 -5.98 -15.25
C LYS A 5 7.58 -6.68 -13.99
N ILE A 6 6.88 -6.42 -12.89
CA ILE A 6 7.15 -7.00 -11.58
C ILE A 6 6.12 -8.11 -11.38
N ILE A 7 6.56 -9.36 -11.43
CA ILE A 7 5.69 -10.53 -11.26
C ILE A 7 5.74 -10.94 -9.79
N LEU A 8 4.56 -11.10 -9.19
CA LEU A 8 4.40 -11.48 -7.79
C LEU A 8 3.46 -12.68 -7.71
N ARG A 9 3.94 -13.78 -7.13
CA ARG A 9 3.11 -14.93 -6.79
C ARG A 9 2.32 -14.60 -5.53
N THR A 10 1.02 -14.86 -5.51
CA THR A 10 0.16 -14.52 -4.38
C THR A 10 -0.25 -15.79 -3.64
N LEU A 11 0.01 -15.84 -2.33
CA LEU A 11 -0.40 -16.95 -1.46
C LEU A 11 -1.40 -16.42 -0.44
N VAL A 12 -2.50 -17.15 -0.21
CA VAL A 12 -3.57 -16.72 0.71
C VAL A 12 -3.89 -17.85 1.67
N ARG A 13 -3.96 -17.53 2.97
CA ARG A 13 -4.48 -18.42 4.01
C ARG A 13 -5.62 -17.79 4.77
N ARG A 14 -6.65 -18.60 5.00
CA ARG A 14 -7.83 -18.22 5.76
C ARG A 14 -7.75 -18.78 7.18
N HIS A 15 -8.04 -17.94 8.17
CA HIS A 15 -8.18 -18.32 9.57
C HIS A 15 -9.48 -17.75 10.14
N LEU A 16 -9.98 -18.37 11.21
CA LEU A 16 -11.09 -17.83 11.99
C LEU A 16 -10.58 -16.68 12.86
N ALA A 17 -11.36 -15.60 12.96
CA ALA A 17 -10.98 -14.35 13.62
C ALA A 17 -11.80 -14.04 14.89
N ASP A 18 -12.54 -15.01 15.43
CA ASP A 18 -13.50 -14.82 16.53
C ASP A 18 -12.90 -14.18 17.80
N THR A 19 -11.59 -14.27 17.98
CA THR A 19 -10.87 -13.78 19.16
C THR A 19 -9.80 -12.73 18.86
N ILE A 20 -9.63 -12.34 17.59
CA ILE A 20 -8.55 -11.46 17.14
C ILE A 20 -9.16 -10.21 16.50
N THR A 21 -8.89 -9.04 17.08
CA THR A 21 -9.29 -7.76 16.50
C THR A 21 -8.16 -7.17 15.64
N PRO A 22 -8.47 -6.37 14.59
CA PRO A 22 -7.44 -5.73 13.76
C PRO A 22 -6.48 -4.88 14.60
N VAL A 23 -7.00 -4.09 15.53
CA VAL A 23 -6.18 -3.25 16.41
C VAL A 23 -5.25 -4.10 17.29
N ALA A 24 -5.75 -5.18 17.90
CA ALA A 24 -4.92 -6.04 18.74
C ALA A 24 -3.83 -6.75 17.93
N ALA A 25 -4.13 -7.20 16.70
CA ALA A 25 -3.16 -7.78 15.79
C ALA A 25 -2.10 -6.75 15.37
N TYR A 26 -2.52 -5.55 14.95
CA TYR A 26 -1.62 -4.48 14.56
C TYR A 26 -0.66 -4.09 15.69
N LEU A 27 -1.17 -3.92 16.92
CA LEU A 27 -0.34 -3.56 18.08
C LEU A 27 0.72 -4.62 18.40
N LYS A 28 0.45 -5.91 18.15
CA LYS A 28 1.43 -6.99 18.33
C LYS A 28 2.51 -7.02 17.24
N LEU A 29 2.15 -6.62 16.02
CA LEU A 29 3.00 -6.76 14.84
C LEU A 29 3.78 -5.47 14.52
N ARG A 30 3.27 -4.29 14.89
CA ARG A 30 3.81 -3.00 14.43
C ARG A 30 5.28 -2.77 14.78
N ASP A 31 5.76 -3.35 15.88
CA ASP A 31 7.13 -3.14 16.38
C ASP A 31 8.12 -4.15 15.75
N GLN A 32 7.62 -5.13 15.00
CA GLN A 32 8.43 -6.15 14.30
C GLN A 32 8.71 -5.79 12.84
N PHE A 33 7.91 -4.90 12.25
CA PHE A 33 8.00 -4.50 10.85
C PHE A 33 8.25 -3.01 10.69
N ARG A 34 8.92 -2.62 9.60
CA ARG A 34 9.06 -1.21 9.23
C ARG A 34 7.86 -0.76 8.42
N HIS A 35 7.39 0.46 8.69
CA HIS A 35 6.26 1.10 8.01
C HIS A 35 4.97 0.27 7.92
N PRO A 36 4.50 -0.35 9.03
CA PRO A 36 3.23 -1.06 9.01
C PRO A 36 2.06 -0.07 8.87
N VAL A 37 1.02 -0.47 8.15
CA VAL A 37 -0.21 0.32 7.99
C VAL A 37 -1.40 -0.45 8.57
N LEU A 38 -2.34 0.28 9.17
CA LEU A 38 -3.66 -0.21 9.57
C LEU A 38 -4.71 0.68 8.90
N LEU A 39 -5.62 0.07 8.14
CA LEU A 39 -6.82 0.71 7.61
C LEU A 39 -8.01 0.00 8.24
N GLU A 40 -8.70 0.67 9.16
CA GLU A 40 -9.88 0.14 9.83
C GLU A 40 -11.14 0.72 9.21
N SER A 41 -12.11 -0.14 8.94
CA SER A 41 -13.45 0.27 8.54
C SER A 41 -14.43 -0.03 9.66
N ASN A 42 -15.21 0.98 10.04
CA ASN A 42 -16.29 0.88 11.00
C ASN A 42 -17.68 0.87 10.34
N ASP A 43 -17.71 0.84 9.01
CA ASP A 43 -18.97 0.86 8.26
C ASP A 43 -19.39 -0.58 7.93
N PHE A 44 -20.57 -0.97 8.41
CA PHE A 44 -21.18 -2.29 8.17
C PHE A 44 -22.21 -2.26 7.04
N ALA A 45 -22.32 -1.16 6.30
CA ALA A 45 -23.39 -0.94 5.32
C ALA A 45 -23.23 -1.75 4.01
N SER A 46 -22.03 -2.24 3.66
CA SER A 46 -21.79 -3.04 2.44
C SER A 46 -20.70 -4.11 2.62
N ALA A 47 -20.76 -5.20 1.84
CA ALA A 47 -19.76 -6.28 1.90
C ALA A 47 -18.32 -5.83 1.56
N GLU A 48 -18.15 -4.70 0.86
CA GLU A 48 -16.84 -4.10 0.58
C GLU A 48 -16.36 -3.18 1.72
N SER A 49 -17.27 -2.67 2.56
CA SER A 49 -16.96 -1.83 3.72
C SER A 49 -16.69 -2.63 5.00
N THR A 50 -16.87 -3.96 4.99
CA THR A 50 -16.66 -4.81 6.17
C THR A 50 -15.21 -5.27 6.36
N PHE A 51 -14.25 -4.75 5.59
CA PHE A 51 -12.85 -5.14 5.71
C PHE A 51 -12.01 -4.15 6.51
N SER A 52 -11.11 -4.69 7.33
CA SER A 52 -9.96 -3.95 7.86
C SER A 52 -8.66 -4.58 7.38
N TYR A 53 -7.67 -3.75 7.09
CA TYR A 53 -6.42 -4.18 6.46
C TYR A 53 -5.22 -3.84 7.34
N ILE A 54 -4.28 -4.77 7.46
CA ILE A 54 -2.94 -4.53 7.96
C ILE A 54 -1.97 -4.83 6.84
N GLY A 55 -1.11 -3.86 6.48
CA GLY A 55 0.03 -4.09 5.58
C GLY A 55 1.32 -4.15 6.39
N LEU A 56 2.15 -5.16 6.13
CA LEU A 56 3.44 -5.37 6.78
C LEU A 56 4.52 -5.61 5.72
N GLU A 57 5.71 -5.08 5.98
CA GLU A 57 6.88 -5.20 5.10
C GLU A 57 6.64 -4.65 3.67
N PRO A 58 6.78 -3.33 3.45
CA PRO A 58 6.70 -2.76 2.12
C PRO A 58 7.72 -3.39 1.16
N LEU A 59 7.25 -3.94 0.05
CA LEU A 59 8.07 -4.37 -1.08
C LEU A 59 8.41 -3.21 -2.00
N ALA A 60 7.46 -2.29 -2.19
CA ALA A 60 7.61 -1.16 -3.08
C ALA A 60 6.91 0.08 -2.52
N SER A 61 7.39 1.25 -2.91
CA SER A 61 6.79 2.51 -2.49
C SER A 61 6.76 3.53 -3.63
N PHE A 62 5.74 4.37 -3.63
CA PHE A 62 5.59 5.55 -4.48
C PHE A 62 5.36 6.76 -3.56
N GLU A 63 6.37 7.63 -3.44
CA GLU A 63 6.34 8.81 -2.57
C GLU A 63 6.50 10.08 -3.41
N ALA A 64 5.60 11.05 -3.24
CA ALA A 64 5.76 12.41 -3.73
C ALA A 64 5.97 13.36 -2.55
N ARG A 65 6.99 14.20 -2.64
CA ARG A 65 7.30 15.23 -1.64
C ARG A 65 7.86 16.47 -2.32
N ASN A 66 7.15 17.59 -2.20
CA ASN A 66 7.59 18.89 -2.71
C ASN A 66 8.06 18.85 -4.18
N GLY A 67 7.29 18.18 -5.04
CA GLY A 67 7.60 18.03 -6.47
C GLY A 67 8.69 16.99 -6.78
N THR A 68 9.22 16.29 -5.78
CA THR A 68 10.16 15.18 -5.97
C THR A 68 9.41 13.87 -5.85
N LEU A 69 9.51 13.02 -6.87
CA LEU A 69 9.02 11.65 -6.87
C LEU A 69 10.16 10.72 -6.47
N ARG A 70 9.91 9.85 -5.47
CA ARG A 70 10.77 8.73 -5.09
C ARG A 70 9.98 7.43 -5.25
N THR A 71 10.55 6.47 -5.97
CA THR A 71 10.00 5.11 -6.06
C THR A 71 11.02 4.09 -5.60
N THR A 72 10.52 3.02 -4.97
CA THR A 72 11.32 1.87 -4.54
C THR A 72 10.68 0.61 -5.10
N LEU A 73 11.49 -0.31 -5.62
CA LEU A 73 11.05 -1.59 -6.18
C LEU A 73 11.35 -2.75 -5.21
N PRO A 74 10.73 -3.94 -5.40
CA PRO A 74 10.99 -5.11 -4.56
C PRO A 74 12.47 -5.51 -4.48
N SER A 75 13.25 -5.25 -5.53
CA SER A 75 14.70 -5.46 -5.54
C SER A 75 15.50 -4.52 -4.62
N GLY A 76 14.84 -3.55 -3.98
CA GLY A 76 15.46 -2.46 -3.24
C GLY A 76 15.97 -1.33 -4.12
N ALA A 77 15.86 -1.45 -5.45
CA ALA A 77 16.24 -0.37 -6.36
C ALA A 77 15.38 0.88 -6.13
N GLU A 78 16.05 2.01 -5.94
CA GLU A 78 15.41 3.30 -5.69
C GLU A 78 15.62 4.23 -6.89
N HIS A 79 14.57 4.95 -7.27
CA HIS A 79 14.64 6.00 -8.28
C HIS A 79 14.11 7.31 -7.70
N ARG A 80 14.79 8.42 -8.00
CA ARG A 80 14.38 9.77 -7.63
C ARG A 80 14.40 10.67 -8.85
N GLU A 81 13.34 11.45 -9.01
CA GLU A 81 13.25 12.49 -10.03
C GLU A 81 12.51 13.72 -9.51
N THR A 82 12.91 14.90 -9.98
CA THR A 82 12.14 16.13 -9.77
C THR A 82 11.15 16.29 -10.92
N LEU A 83 9.87 16.38 -10.59
CA LEU A 83 8.81 16.58 -11.56
C LEU A 83 8.91 17.98 -12.15
N GLN A 84 9.10 18.04 -13.48
CA GLN A 84 9.05 19.30 -14.22
C GLN A 84 7.65 19.90 -14.21
N ASN A 85 6.63 19.04 -14.26
CA ASN A 85 5.24 19.41 -14.06
C ASN A 85 4.59 18.47 -13.05
N TRP A 86 4.05 19.05 -11.98
CA TRP A 86 3.45 18.30 -10.87
C TRP A 86 2.19 17.54 -11.31
N ASN A 87 1.47 18.02 -12.35
CA ASN A 87 0.30 17.34 -12.88
C ASN A 87 0.62 16.00 -13.58
N GLU A 88 1.90 15.65 -13.73
CA GLU A 88 2.31 14.35 -14.25
C GLU A 88 2.20 13.25 -13.21
N LEU A 89 2.19 13.57 -11.92
CA LEU A 89 2.21 12.59 -10.84
C LEU A 89 1.12 11.50 -11.00
N PRO A 90 -0.15 11.80 -11.32
CA PRO A 90 -1.17 10.76 -11.48
C PRO A 90 -0.84 9.78 -12.61
N ARG A 91 -0.28 10.29 -13.73
CA ARG A 91 0.18 9.45 -14.84
C ARG A 91 1.36 8.58 -14.42
N ARG A 92 2.32 9.14 -13.65
CA ARG A 92 3.48 8.39 -13.12
C ARG A 92 3.04 7.31 -12.12
N MET A 93 2.09 7.62 -11.25
CA MET A 93 1.52 6.67 -10.29
C MET A 93 0.81 5.53 -11.02
N LYS A 94 -0.01 5.84 -12.03
CA LYS A 94 -0.65 4.80 -12.85
C LYS A 94 0.38 3.90 -13.53
N ALA A 95 1.38 4.48 -14.19
CA ALA A 95 2.45 3.72 -14.84
C ALA A 95 3.18 2.82 -13.84
N PHE A 96 3.51 3.34 -12.65
CA PHE A 96 4.14 2.58 -11.59
C PHE A 96 3.28 1.40 -11.13
N ILE A 97 1.99 1.61 -10.86
CA ILE A 97 1.05 0.53 -10.48
C ILE A 97 0.92 -0.51 -11.60
N ASP A 98 0.86 -0.07 -12.86
CA ASP A 98 0.72 -0.95 -14.02
C ASP A 98 1.94 -1.87 -14.24
N ARG A 99 3.07 -1.63 -13.54
CA ARG A 99 4.22 -2.54 -13.56
C ARG A 99 3.97 -3.83 -12.77
N PHE A 100 3.09 -3.82 -11.77
CA PHE A 100 2.85 -4.93 -10.87
C PHE A 100 1.84 -5.91 -11.49
N GLN A 101 2.28 -7.15 -11.72
CA GLN A 101 1.46 -8.29 -12.11
C GLN A 101 1.33 -9.22 -10.90
N VAL A 102 0.22 -9.07 -10.20
CA VAL A 102 -0.18 -9.97 -9.10
C VAL A 102 -1.13 -11.02 -9.65
N GLU A 103 -0.98 -12.27 -9.19
CA GLU A 103 -1.87 -13.38 -9.58
C GLU A 103 -3.31 -13.11 -9.14
N GLU A 104 -3.50 -12.60 -7.93
CA GLU A 104 -4.81 -12.24 -7.38
C GLU A 104 -4.83 -10.76 -6.95
N LYS A 105 -5.57 -9.94 -7.68
CA LYS A 105 -5.85 -8.53 -7.31
C LYS A 105 -6.91 -8.41 -6.21
N GLN A 106 -7.77 -9.41 -6.12
CA GLN A 106 -8.78 -9.55 -5.07
C GLN A 106 -8.74 -10.99 -4.58
N PHE A 107 -8.80 -11.18 -3.26
CA PHE A 107 -8.78 -12.49 -2.61
C PHE A 107 -9.88 -12.54 -1.57
N ALA A 108 -10.84 -13.44 -1.72
CA ALA A 108 -12.02 -13.53 -0.84
C ALA A 108 -12.76 -12.18 -0.63
N GLY A 109 -12.80 -11.32 -1.65
CA GLY A 109 -13.39 -9.98 -1.60
C GLY A 109 -12.48 -8.89 -1.02
N ALA A 110 -11.33 -9.24 -0.45
CA ALA A 110 -10.33 -8.30 0.03
C ALA A 110 -9.43 -7.78 -1.10
N VAL A 111 -8.88 -6.57 -0.93
CA VAL A 111 -7.99 -5.92 -1.91
C VAL A 111 -6.53 -6.32 -1.70
N ASN A 112 -5.84 -6.73 -2.77
CA ASN A 112 -4.39 -6.83 -2.83
C ASN A 112 -3.83 -5.64 -3.63
N GLY A 113 -3.17 -4.68 -2.97
CA GLY A 113 -2.78 -3.45 -3.63
C GLY A 113 -1.94 -2.50 -2.79
N PHE A 114 -1.98 -1.23 -3.19
CA PHE A 114 -1.23 -0.16 -2.58
C PHE A 114 -2.03 0.49 -1.44
N PHE A 115 -1.42 0.60 -0.26
CA PHE A 115 -1.99 1.29 0.89
C PHE A 115 -1.10 2.45 1.32
N GLY A 116 -1.70 3.53 1.79
CA GLY A 116 -0.97 4.74 2.12
C GLY A 116 -1.88 5.94 2.29
N HIS A 117 -1.33 7.12 2.03
CA HIS A 117 -2.04 8.38 2.22
C HIS A 117 -1.76 9.39 1.12
N THR A 118 -2.71 10.30 0.97
CA THR A 118 -2.53 11.58 0.27
C THR A 118 -2.80 12.69 1.28
N ALA A 119 -1.81 13.55 1.54
CA ALA A 119 -1.94 14.69 2.43
C ALA A 119 -2.63 15.87 1.71
N PHE A 120 -3.06 16.88 2.48
CA PHE A 120 -3.74 18.07 1.94
C PHE A 120 -2.94 18.75 0.81
N ASP A 121 -1.64 18.92 0.99
CA ASP A 121 -0.76 19.55 -0.01
C ASP A 121 -0.65 18.74 -1.32
N GLY A 122 -1.04 17.45 -1.29
CA GLY A 122 -1.09 16.57 -2.44
C GLY A 122 -2.11 16.99 -3.51
N VAL A 123 -3.10 17.82 -3.18
CA VAL A 123 -4.07 18.35 -4.17
C VAL A 123 -3.38 19.09 -5.32
N GLN A 124 -2.20 19.69 -5.07
CA GLN A 124 -1.41 20.41 -6.07
C GLN A 124 -0.92 19.54 -7.23
N TYR A 125 -0.91 18.21 -7.08
CA TYR A 125 -0.57 17.27 -8.16
C TYR A 125 -1.77 16.93 -9.07
N PHE A 126 -2.98 17.24 -8.63
CA PHE A 126 -4.23 16.93 -9.35
C PHE A 126 -4.93 18.19 -9.87
N ASP A 127 -4.45 19.37 -9.49
CA ASP A 127 -5.02 20.66 -9.87
C ASP A 127 -3.93 21.67 -10.28
N THR A 128 -4.37 22.81 -10.80
CA THR A 128 -3.57 23.98 -11.17
C THR A 128 -3.16 24.85 -9.98
N LEU A 129 -3.74 24.62 -8.80
CA LEU A 129 -3.45 25.36 -7.57
C LEU A 129 -2.01 25.12 -7.09
N ARG A 130 -1.35 26.17 -6.62
CA ARG A 130 -0.03 26.12 -5.97
C ARG A 130 -0.07 26.88 -4.65
N PHE A 131 0.43 26.25 -3.60
CA PHE A 131 0.45 26.79 -2.26
C PHE A 131 1.77 27.53 -2.00
N ASP A 132 1.71 28.49 -1.08
CA ASP A 132 2.89 29.20 -0.59
C ASP A 132 3.76 28.25 0.26
N PRO A 133 5.00 27.94 -0.15
CA PRO A 133 5.87 27.03 0.59
C PRO A 133 6.15 27.50 2.03
N ALA A 134 6.11 28.81 2.30
CA ALA A 134 6.33 29.37 3.63
C ALA A 134 5.22 29.00 4.64
N LYS A 135 4.05 28.56 4.14
CA LYS A 135 2.92 28.13 4.97
C LYS A 135 2.98 26.65 5.36
N ARG A 136 3.89 25.87 4.78
CA ARG A 136 4.03 24.44 5.10
C ARG A 136 4.59 24.29 6.52
N ARG A 137 3.80 23.65 7.40
CA ARG A 137 4.17 23.45 8.82
C ARG A 137 4.64 22.04 9.14
N PHE A 138 4.28 21.06 8.33
CA PHE A 138 4.59 19.65 8.58
C PHE A 138 5.45 19.09 7.44
N ASP A 139 6.50 18.36 7.81
CA ASP A 139 7.37 17.67 6.85
C ASP A 139 6.91 16.23 6.61
N LEU A 140 5.68 16.10 6.14
CA LEU A 140 5.10 14.83 5.69
C LEU A 140 5.26 14.69 4.17
N PRO A 141 5.29 13.48 3.61
CA PRO A 141 5.06 13.30 2.18
C PRO A 141 3.72 13.91 1.76
N ASP A 142 3.65 14.46 0.56
CA ASP A 142 2.37 14.90 0.00
C ASP A 142 1.50 13.72 -0.39
N LEU A 143 2.15 12.63 -0.81
CA LEU A 143 1.54 11.36 -1.16
C LEU A 143 2.55 10.25 -0.89
N HIS A 144 2.12 9.17 -0.25
CA HIS A 144 2.98 8.01 -0.01
C HIS A 144 2.12 6.75 0.02
N TYR A 145 2.36 5.85 -0.94
CA TYR A 145 1.70 4.57 -1.06
C TYR A 145 2.71 3.44 -1.15
N CYS A 146 2.45 2.36 -0.41
CA CYS A 146 3.30 1.17 -0.37
C CYS A 146 2.53 -0.05 -0.85
N PHE A 147 3.22 -0.92 -1.59
CA PHE A 147 2.78 -2.28 -1.86
C PHE A 147 3.46 -3.21 -0.86
N TYR A 148 2.69 -4.05 -0.19
CA TYR A 148 3.16 -4.83 0.96
C TYR A 148 3.41 -6.29 0.60
N ARG A 149 4.42 -6.88 1.23
CA ARG A 149 4.67 -8.33 1.18
C ARG A 149 3.53 -9.07 1.85
N PHE A 150 3.17 -8.66 3.07
CA PHE A 150 2.08 -9.28 3.81
C PHE A 150 0.89 -8.34 3.95
N ILE A 151 -0.31 -8.86 3.66
CA ILE A 151 -1.57 -8.17 3.88
C ILE A 151 -2.45 -9.08 4.75
N ILE A 152 -2.90 -8.57 5.89
CA ILE A 152 -3.92 -9.22 6.71
C ILE A 152 -5.24 -8.49 6.48
N ALA A 153 -6.22 -9.18 5.92
CA ALA A 153 -7.56 -8.65 5.72
C ALA A 153 -8.55 -9.32 6.68
N PHE A 154 -9.17 -8.53 7.55
CA PHE A 154 -10.22 -8.97 8.47
C PHE A 154 -11.57 -8.76 7.82
N ASN A 155 -12.31 -9.84 7.60
CA ASN A 155 -13.70 -9.79 7.18
C ASN A 155 -14.61 -9.79 8.41
N HIS A 156 -15.11 -8.61 8.80
CA HIS A 156 -15.94 -8.44 9.98
C HIS A 156 -17.31 -9.11 9.87
N PHE A 157 -17.80 -9.35 8.65
CA PHE A 157 -19.08 -10.01 8.44
C PHE A 157 -18.98 -11.53 8.61
N GLN A 158 -17.96 -12.15 8.03
CA GLN A 158 -17.75 -13.60 8.09
C GLN A 158 -16.96 -14.05 9.34
N GLN A 159 -16.43 -13.11 10.12
CA GLN A 159 -15.54 -13.39 11.27
C GLN A 159 -14.29 -14.18 10.85
N GLU A 160 -13.76 -13.84 9.68
CA GLU A 160 -12.58 -14.49 9.11
C GLU A 160 -11.45 -13.48 8.97
N LEU A 161 -10.21 -13.98 9.04
CA LEU A 161 -9.03 -13.23 8.65
C LEU A 161 -8.31 -13.96 7.52
N TYR A 162 -7.82 -13.18 6.57
CA TYR A 162 -7.08 -13.67 5.42
C TYR A 162 -5.67 -13.10 5.50
N LEU A 163 -4.68 -13.99 5.57
CA LEU A 163 -3.27 -13.65 5.47
C LEU A 163 -2.81 -13.88 4.04
N LEU A 164 -2.45 -12.81 3.35
CA LEU A 164 -1.88 -12.82 2.01
C LEU A 164 -0.38 -12.56 2.09
N GLU A 165 0.41 -13.32 1.33
CA GLU A 165 1.81 -13.02 1.00
C GLU A 165 1.95 -12.81 -0.51
N ASN A 166 2.51 -11.66 -0.90
CA ASN A 166 3.03 -11.40 -2.23
C ASN A 166 4.52 -11.80 -2.26
N VAL A 167 4.87 -12.84 -3.01
CA VAL A 167 6.23 -13.38 -3.10
C VAL A 167 6.90 -12.86 -4.39
N PRO A 168 7.98 -12.07 -4.29
CA PRO A 168 8.79 -11.69 -5.46
C PRO A 168 9.36 -12.90 -6.21
N GLU A 169 9.57 -12.75 -7.52
CA GLU A 169 10.19 -13.79 -8.33
C GLU A 169 11.58 -14.17 -7.79
N GLY A 170 11.83 -15.47 -7.65
CA GLY A 170 13.08 -16.00 -7.10
C GLY A 170 13.12 -16.11 -5.57
N GLU A 171 12.12 -15.59 -4.85
CA GLU A 171 12.01 -15.73 -3.40
C GLU A 171 11.16 -16.93 -2.97
N GLN A 172 11.38 -17.40 -1.73
CA GLN A 172 10.58 -18.42 -1.08
C GLN A 172 9.52 -17.76 -0.19
N SER A 173 8.39 -18.46 -0.01
CA SER A 173 7.34 -18.02 0.90
C SER A 173 7.84 -18.02 2.35
N GLU A 174 7.45 -16.99 3.10
CA GLU A 174 7.73 -16.86 4.53
C GLU A 174 6.47 -17.01 5.38
N LEU A 175 5.33 -17.34 4.77
CA LEU A 175 4.03 -17.42 5.43
C LEU A 175 3.93 -18.57 6.47
N ASP A 176 4.87 -19.52 6.46
CA ASP A 176 4.97 -20.64 7.42
C ASP A 176 6.01 -20.43 8.54
N ARG A 177 6.70 -19.27 8.57
CA ARG A 177 7.65 -18.93 9.64
C ARG A 177 6.95 -18.31 10.85
#